data_AF-A0A1C3NGW4-F1
#
_entry.id   AF-A0A1C3NGW4-F1
#
_cell.length_a   1.000
_cell.length_b   1.000
_cell.length_c   1.000
_cell.angle_alpha   90.00
_cell.angle_beta   90.00
_cell.angle_gamma   90.00
#
_symmetry.space_group_name_H-M   'P 1'
#
loop_
_entity.id
_entity.type
_entity.pdbx_description
1 polymer ?
#
loop_
_entity_poly.entity_id
_entity_poly.type
_entity_poly.pdbx_seq_one_letter_code
_entity_poly.pdbx_strand_id
1 'polypeptide(L)'
;MAEDPIYRNALNAIQVGVEDFNDGSPARLSSAVRNLTAGILLLCKEKLRRLSPDDEILIWKQLKPLLNDDGHVVFGKAGNTTVDVNDILERFKSCKIDVDAQLLRQITAIRNKVEHHHIDDVGQIRGAFADGLLFLSQFMPTHLGVDPQEEIDEDAWASLVEEKEIEDHLRAECRSSYENMDGPEALLEAVKKEGCPQCSSQLVRQLDRQNTNPFEAQWACRACGHSSSNQEWLGRILPNHFAGASFLAVKHGGPDPLETCPECDEEAYVYEEQMCLACGYEHQARECLVCSVPLGLDEYDEVICSYHRHIAEKERDR
;
A
#
# COMPACT_ATOMS: atom_id res chain seq x y z
N MET A 1 14.87 11.04 33.12
CA MET A 1 14.28 9.69 33.26
C MET A 1 15.15 8.76 32.44
N ALA A 2 15.43 7.54 32.89
CA ALA A 2 16.14 6.59 32.05
C ALA A 2 15.32 6.35 30.79
N GLU A 3 15.97 6.37 29.64
CA GLU A 3 15.33 6.14 28.36
C GLU A 3 14.79 4.71 28.27
N ASP A 4 13.57 4.56 27.75
CA ASP A 4 12.93 3.25 27.67
C ASP A 4 13.67 2.34 26.65
N PRO A 5 13.88 1.05 26.96
CA PRO A 5 14.53 0.12 26.03
C PRO A 5 13.87 0.05 24.66
N ILE A 6 12.54 0.18 24.55
CA ILE A 6 11.83 0.15 23.27
C ILE A 6 12.26 1.33 22.41
N TYR A 7 12.31 2.54 22.97
CA TYR A 7 12.70 3.75 22.27
C TYR A 7 14.17 3.69 21.82
N ARG A 8 15.10 3.32 22.73
CA ARG A 8 16.52 3.18 22.39
C ARG A 8 16.75 2.09 21.33
N ASN A 9 16.05 0.95 21.42
CA ASN A 9 16.12 -0.09 20.40
C ASN A 9 15.59 0.39 19.04
N ALA A 10 14.58 1.26 19.05
CA ALA A 10 14.04 1.84 17.82
C ALA A 10 15.08 2.70 17.09
N LEU A 11 15.74 3.59 17.82
CA LEU A 11 16.79 4.46 17.28
C LEU A 11 17.99 3.64 16.79
N ASN A 12 18.46 2.68 17.59
CA ASN A 12 19.55 1.79 17.19
C ASN A 12 19.21 0.99 15.92
N ALA A 13 17.97 0.51 15.79
CA ALA A 13 17.55 -0.21 14.59
C ALA A 13 17.53 0.70 13.36
N ILE A 14 17.08 1.95 13.49
CA ILE A 14 17.13 2.91 12.37
C ILE A 14 18.59 3.17 11.97
N GLN A 15 19.47 3.44 12.94
CA GLN A 15 20.89 3.69 12.69
C GLN A 15 21.56 2.51 11.97
N VAL A 16 21.43 1.28 12.51
CA VAL A 16 21.98 0.08 11.86
C VAL A 16 21.37 -0.14 10.47
N GLY A 17 20.09 0.21 10.29
CA GLY A 17 19.45 0.17 8.98
C GLY A 17 20.14 1.06 7.96
N VAL A 18 20.48 2.30 8.34
CA VAL A 18 21.20 3.26 7.49
C VAL A 18 22.64 2.83 7.24
N GLU A 19 23.34 2.33 8.26
CA GLU A 19 24.69 1.78 8.11
C GLU A 19 24.73 0.62 7.11
N ASP A 20 23.79 -0.32 7.21
CA ASP A 20 23.65 -1.45 6.28
C ASP A 20 23.26 -0.98 4.87
N PHE A 21 22.46 0.10 4.75
CA PHE A 21 22.11 0.69 3.46
C PHE A 21 23.34 1.29 2.77
N ASN A 22 24.15 2.04 3.53
CA ASN A 22 25.36 2.70 3.04
C ASN A 22 26.47 1.71 2.66
N ASP A 23 26.53 0.53 3.28
CA ASP A 23 27.41 -0.56 2.83
C ASP A 23 27.08 -1.00 1.39
N GLY A 24 25.79 -1.02 1.03
CA GLY A 24 25.32 -1.24 -0.33
C GLY A 24 25.51 -2.66 -0.87
N SER A 25 26.13 -3.58 -0.14
CA SER A 25 26.23 -4.97 -0.60
C SER A 25 24.85 -5.65 -0.58
N PRO A 26 24.56 -6.58 -1.53
CA PRO A 26 23.24 -7.21 -1.61
C PRO A 26 22.78 -7.82 -0.28
N ALA A 27 23.67 -8.48 0.46
CA ALA A 27 23.34 -9.07 1.76
C ALA A 27 22.93 -8.01 2.81
N ARG A 28 23.52 -6.82 2.76
CA ARG A 28 23.28 -5.72 3.70
C ARG A 28 22.03 -4.93 3.36
N LEU A 29 21.72 -4.75 2.09
CA LEU A 29 20.49 -4.11 1.65
C LEU A 29 19.20 -4.77 2.22
N SER A 30 19.18 -6.11 2.32
CA SER A 30 18.09 -6.81 3.01
C SER A 30 17.99 -6.48 4.50
N SER A 31 19.15 -6.42 5.16
CA SER A 31 19.25 -6.08 6.58
C SER A 31 18.81 -4.64 6.83
N ALA A 32 19.21 -3.73 5.95
CA ALA A 32 18.89 -2.31 5.98
C ALA A 32 17.38 -2.07 6.09
N VAL A 33 16.59 -2.62 5.15
CA VAL A 33 15.12 -2.46 5.15
C VAL A 33 14.48 -3.08 6.39
N ARG A 34 14.96 -4.26 6.82
CA ARG A 34 14.42 -4.92 8.03
C ARG A 34 14.63 -4.06 9.26
N ASN A 35 15.82 -3.51 9.43
CA ASN A 35 16.20 -2.68 10.57
C ASN A 35 15.47 -1.33 10.56
N LEU A 36 15.38 -0.65 9.41
CA LEU A 36 14.57 0.56 9.26
C LEU A 36 13.11 0.32 9.62
N THR A 37 12.50 -0.73 9.05
CA THR A 37 11.09 -1.07 9.30
C THR A 37 10.87 -1.44 10.76
N ALA A 38 11.77 -2.21 11.37
CA ALA A 38 11.68 -2.58 12.78
C ALA A 38 11.75 -1.35 13.68
N GLY A 39 12.68 -0.43 13.42
CA GLY A 39 12.81 0.81 14.18
C GLY A 39 11.57 1.69 14.11
N ILE A 40 11.01 1.91 12.91
CA ILE A 40 9.75 2.66 12.74
C ILE A 40 8.59 2.01 13.51
N LEU A 41 8.44 0.68 13.42
CA LEU A 41 7.40 -0.03 14.18
C LEU A 41 7.61 0.04 15.69
N LEU A 42 8.86 0.07 16.17
CA LEU A 42 9.18 0.26 17.58
C LEU A 42 8.85 1.68 18.06
N LEU A 43 9.07 2.72 17.25
CA LEU A 43 8.61 4.08 17.58
C LEU A 43 7.08 4.16 17.68
N CYS A 44 6.36 3.47 16.79
CA CYS A 44 4.91 3.35 16.89
C CYS A 44 4.48 2.65 18.20
N LYS A 45 5.19 1.58 18.58
CA LYS A 45 4.95 0.87 19.86
C LYS A 45 5.30 1.73 21.05
N GLU A 46 6.34 2.56 20.98
CA GLU A 46 6.69 3.52 22.03
C GLU A 46 5.56 4.53 22.24
N LYS A 47 4.92 5.01 21.16
CA LYS A 47 3.74 5.86 21.31
C LYS A 47 2.60 5.15 22.03
N LEU A 48 2.31 3.91 21.67
CA LEU A 48 1.30 3.08 22.36
C LEU A 48 1.67 2.84 23.82
N ARG A 49 2.95 2.60 24.11
CA ARG A 49 3.49 2.43 25.45
C ARG A 49 3.24 3.67 26.31
N ARG A 50 3.62 4.86 25.82
CA ARG A 50 3.39 6.15 26.51
C ARG A 50 1.92 6.47 26.78
N LEU A 51 1.00 5.88 26.02
CA LEU A 51 -0.45 6.01 26.21
C LEU A 51 -1.05 4.91 27.09
N SER A 52 -0.27 3.86 27.38
CA SER A 52 -0.76 2.73 28.15
C SER A 52 -0.96 3.12 29.61
N PRO A 53 -2.13 2.83 30.23
CA PRO A 53 -2.37 3.10 31.64
C PRO A 53 -1.42 2.32 32.56
N ASP A 54 -1.12 1.08 32.19
CA ASP A 54 -0.02 0.28 32.74
C ASP A 54 0.98 0.08 31.61
N ASP A 55 2.23 0.49 31.82
CA ASP A 55 3.35 0.81 30.89
C ASP A 55 3.58 -0.06 29.63
N GLU A 56 2.71 -0.97 29.24
CA GLU A 56 2.83 -1.79 28.02
C GLU A 56 1.49 -2.29 27.46
N ILE A 57 0.33 -2.03 28.08
CA ILE A 57 -0.90 -2.77 27.71
C ILE A 57 -1.28 -2.60 26.22
N LEU A 58 -1.04 -1.43 25.64
CA LEU A 58 -1.32 -1.14 24.25
C LEU A 58 -0.25 -1.66 23.29
N ILE A 59 0.80 -2.33 23.75
CA ILE A 59 1.78 -3.00 22.86
C ILE A 59 1.52 -4.51 22.72
N TRP A 60 0.73 -5.10 23.62
CA TRP A 60 0.42 -6.54 23.61
C TRP A 60 -0.72 -6.87 22.67
N LYS A 61 -0.56 -7.89 21.82
CA LYS A 61 -1.56 -8.24 20.80
C LYS A 61 -2.87 -8.75 21.41
N GLN A 62 -2.79 -9.70 22.33
CA GLN A 62 -3.97 -10.25 23.01
C GLN A 62 -4.06 -9.70 24.44
N LEU A 63 -5.26 -9.27 24.81
CA LEU A 63 -5.59 -8.77 26.14
C LEU A 63 -6.62 -9.69 26.78
N LYS A 64 -6.52 -9.89 28.09
CA LYS A 64 -7.51 -10.65 28.86
C LYS A 64 -7.93 -9.87 30.11
N PRO A 65 -9.22 -9.96 30.50
CA PRO A 65 -9.66 -9.40 31.77
C PRO A 65 -9.02 -10.20 32.93
N LEU A 66 -8.54 -9.47 33.93
CA LEU A 66 -8.00 -9.95 35.19
C LEU A 66 -8.65 -9.16 36.32
N LEU A 67 -8.71 -9.74 37.52
CA LEU A 67 -9.08 -8.98 38.72
C LEU A 67 -7.80 -8.45 39.38
N ASN A 68 -7.77 -7.17 39.69
CA ASN A 68 -6.71 -6.60 40.54
C ASN A 68 -6.98 -6.91 42.02
N ASP A 69 -6.06 -6.50 42.90
CA ASP A 69 -6.15 -6.75 44.35
C ASP A 69 -7.41 -6.10 45.00
N ASP A 70 -7.96 -5.07 44.38
CA ASP A 70 -9.18 -4.38 44.80
C ASP A 70 -10.47 -5.03 44.24
N GLY A 71 -10.34 -6.11 43.45
CA GLY A 71 -11.48 -6.81 42.82
C GLY A 71 -12.07 -6.09 41.60
N HIS A 72 -11.38 -5.09 41.05
CA HIS A 72 -11.76 -4.44 39.79
C HIS A 72 -11.20 -5.19 38.57
N VAL A 73 -11.95 -5.16 37.47
CA VAL A 73 -11.49 -5.72 36.20
C VAL A 73 -10.44 -4.81 35.58
N VAL A 74 -9.23 -5.33 35.42
CA VAL A 74 -8.12 -4.72 34.68
C VAL A 74 -7.78 -5.59 33.47
N PHE A 75 -7.18 -5.00 32.44
CA PHE A 75 -6.69 -5.78 31.30
C PHE A 75 -5.23 -6.12 31.52
N GLY A 76 -4.88 -7.40 31.40
CA GLY A 76 -3.50 -7.86 31.36
C GLY A 76 -3.17 -8.52 30.02
N LYS A 77 -1.89 -8.68 29.74
CA LYS A 77 -1.44 -9.38 28.54
C LYS A 77 -1.88 -10.85 28.54
N ALA A 78 -2.25 -11.32 27.36
CA ALA A 78 -2.40 -12.73 27.04
C ALA A 78 -1.33 -13.11 26.01
N GLY A 79 -0.49 -14.10 26.33
CA GLY A 79 0.61 -14.51 25.45
C GLY A 79 1.81 -13.53 25.42
N ASN A 80 2.69 -13.77 24.45
CA ASN A 80 3.99 -13.09 24.33
C ASN A 80 4.16 -12.33 23.01
N THR A 81 3.10 -12.19 22.22
CA THR A 81 3.15 -11.48 20.94
C THR A 81 2.78 -10.02 21.10
N THR A 82 3.54 -9.15 20.44
CA THR A 82 3.24 -7.72 20.37
C THR A 82 2.44 -7.41 19.11
N VAL A 83 1.87 -6.22 19.08
CA VAL A 83 1.13 -5.70 17.93
C VAL A 83 1.96 -5.69 16.66
N ASP A 84 1.35 -6.09 15.55
CA ASP A 84 1.90 -5.87 14.20
C ASP A 84 1.42 -4.52 13.61
N VAL A 85 1.77 -4.23 12.35
CA VAL A 85 1.39 -2.97 11.69
C VAL A 85 -0.13 -2.76 11.62
N ASN A 86 -0.91 -3.83 11.42
CA ASN A 86 -2.37 -3.71 11.33
C ASN A 86 -2.96 -3.45 12.70
N ASP A 87 -2.48 -4.18 13.72
CA ASP A 87 -2.88 -3.96 15.11
C ASP A 87 -2.52 -2.53 15.58
N ILE A 88 -1.35 -2.02 15.18
CA ILE A 88 -0.91 -0.64 15.47
C ILE A 88 -1.87 0.37 14.87
N LEU A 89 -2.19 0.23 13.57
CA LEU A 89 -3.08 1.18 12.88
C LEU A 89 -4.50 1.16 13.45
N GLU A 90 -5.02 -0.01 13.84
CA GLU A 90 -6.31 -0.13 14.52
C GLU A 90 -6.31 0.57 15.90
N ARG A 91 -5.22 0.41 16.66
CA ARG A 91 -5.05 1.08 17.96
C ARG A 91 -4.88 2.57 17.80
N PHE A 92 -4.10 3.03 16.83
CA PHE A 92 -3.95 4.45 16.52
C PHE A 92 -5.30 5.09 16.20
N LYS A 93 -6.10 4.46 15.32
CA LYS A 93 -7.46 4.90 15.03
C LYS A 93 -8.33 4.97 16.28
N SER A 94 -8.29 3.93 17.13
CA SER A 94 -9.08 3.85 18.36
C SER A 94 -8.65 4.91 19.40
N CYS A 95 -7.35 5.18 19.48
CA CYS A 95 -6.74 6.18 20.36
C CYS A 95 -6.71 7.59 19.75
N LYS A 96 -7.30 7.80 18.56
CA LYS A 96 -7.32 9.08 17.84
C LYS A 96 -5.93 9.66 17.57
N ILE A 97 -4.98 8.79 17.24
CA ILE A 97 -3.63 9.14 16.82
C ILE A 97 -3.66 9.22 15.30
N ASP A 98 -3.46 10.43 14.79
CA ASP A 98 -3.42 10.68 13.35
C ASP A 98 -2.06 10.32 12.78
N VAL A 99 -2.02 9.43 11.79
CA VAL A 99 -0.78 9.02 11.11
C VAL A 99 -1.08 8.75 9.65
N ASP A 100 -0.08 8.94 8.79
CA ASP A 100 -0.13 8.44 7.43
C ASP A 100 -0.07 6.90 7.42
N ALA A 101 -1.25 6.29 7.50
CA ALA A 101 -1.41 4.84 7.48
C ALA A 101 -0.97 4.21 6.16
N GLN A 102 -1.05 4.96 5.06
CA GLN A 102 -0.63 4.49 3.74
C GLN A 102 0.89 4.44 3.67
N LEU A 103 1.57 5.50 4.08
CA LEU A 103 3.04 5.57 4.15
C LEU A 103 3.61 4.46 5.04
N LEU A 104 3.03 4.24 6.23
CA LEU A 104 3.48 3.16 7.11
C LEU A 104 3.31 1.77 6.47
N ARG A 105 2.20 1.52 5.77
CA ARG A 105 1.99 0.26 5.04
C ARG A 105 3.00 0.11 3.90
N GLN A 106 3.27 1.17 3.14
CA GLN A 106 4.25 1.15 2.04
C GLN A 106 5.64 0.76 2.54
N ILE A 107 6.13 1.41 3.59
CA ILE A 107 7.43 1.10 4.21
C ILE A 107 7.47 -0.38 4.65
N THR A 108 6.43 -0.86 5.34
CA THR A 108 6.40 -2.24 5.85
C THR A 108 6.23 -3.31 4.76
N ALA A 109 5.60 -2.98 3.63
CA ALA A 109 5.39 -3.89 2.51
C ALA A 109 6.71 -4.23 1.81
N ILE A 110 7.65 -3.28 1.74
CA ILE A 110 8.96 -3.48 1.11
C ILE A 110 9.76 -4.55 1.87
N ARG A 111 9.70 -4.57 3.21
CA ARG A 111 10.30 -5.64 4.02
C ARG A 111 9.80 -7.03 3.60
N ASN A 112 8.50 -7.20 3.43
CA ASN A 112 7.92 -8.50 3.04
C ASN A 112 8.39 -8.91 1.64
N LYS A 113 8.47 -7.96 0.69
CA LYS A 113 8.94 -8.24 -0.68
C LYS A 113 10.41 -8.65 -0.70
N VAL A 114 11.25 -7.96 0.06
CA VAL A 114 12.69 -8.27 0.23
C VAL A 114 12.91 -9.65 0.88
N GLU A 115 12.01 -10.11 1.74
CA GLU A 115 12.08 -11.45 2.37
C GLU A 115 11.71 -12.60 1.42
N HIS A 116 10.98 -12.32 0.34
CA HIS A 116 10.46 -13.33 -0.58
C HIS A 116 11.10 -13.33 -1.98
N HIS A 117 11.74 -12.23 -2.40
CA HIS A 117 12.40 -12.11 -3.70
C HIS A 117 13.90 -11.85 -3.54
N HIS A 118 14.71 -12.42 -4.44
CA HIS A 118 16.13 -12.07 -4.53
C HIS A 118 16.30 -10.55 -4.64
N ILE A 119 17.29 -10.02 -3.91
CA ILE A 119 17.60 -8.59 -3.74
C ILE A 119 18.19 -8.04 -5.03
N ASP A 120 17.37 -7.93 -6.07
CA ASP A 120 17.78 -7.38 -7.37
C ASP A 120 17.34 -5.92 -7.52
N ASP A 121 16.65 -5.36 -6.53
CA ASP A 121 16.01 -4.05 -6.67
C ASP A 121 16.37 -3.06 -5.55
N VAL A 122 17.56 -2.49 -5.70
CA VAL A 122 18.06 -1.39 -4.88
C VAL A 122 17.08 -0.19 -4.88
N GLY A 123 16.34 0.03 -5.98
CA GLY A 123 15.44 1.17 -6.11
C GLY A 123 14.28 1.16 -5.12
N GLN A 124 13.69 -0.01 -4.83
CA GLN A 124 12.68 -0.14 -3.77
C GLN A 124 13.23 0.25 -2.40
N ILE A 125 14.46 -0.16 -2.13
CA ILE A 125 15.10 0.05 -0.85
C ILE A 125 15.34 1.55 -0.64
N ARG A 126 15.86 2.26 -1.66
CA ARG A 126 16.00 3.72 -1.62
C ARG A 126 14.68 4.42 -1.32
N GLY A 127 13.62 4.03 -2.03
CA GLY A 127 12.27 4.55 -1.78
C GLY A 127 11.80 4.32 -0.34
N ALA A 128 12.09 3.16 0.24
CA ALA A 128 11.75 2.85 1.64
C ALA A 128 12.47 3.78 2.64
N PHE A 129 13.73 4.11 2.39
CA PHE A 129 14.52 5.00 3.25
C PHE A 129 14.02 6.45 3.15
N ALA A 130 13.72 6.92 1.94
CA ALA A 130 13.08 8.20 1.72
C ALA A 130 11.71 8.31 2.42
N ASP A 131 10.86 7.30 2.23
CA ASP A 131 9.54 7.23 2.88
C ASP A 131 9.68 7.10 4.40
N GLY A 132 10.69 6.38 4.87
CA GLY A 132 11.08 6.29 6.27
C GLY A 132 11.41 7.65 6.88
N LEU A 133 12.26 8.45 6.22
CA LEU A 133 12.56 9.80 6.67
C LEU A 133 11.30 10.67 6.76
N LEU A 134 10.45 10.63 5.73
CA LEU A 134 9.20 11.39 5.73
C LEU A 134 8.32 11.01 6.93
N PHE A 135 8.18 9.71 7.17
CA PHE A 135 7.42 9.20 8.30
C PHE A 135 8.01 9.66 9.63
N LEU A 136 9.32 9.52 9.83
CA LEU A 136 10.01 9.93 11.07
C LEU A 136 9.84 11.43 11.34
N SER A 137 10.01 12.24 10.29
CA SER A 137 9.87 13.71 10.33
C SER A 137 8.45 14.17 10.70
N GLN A 138 7.42 13.40 10.34
CA GLN A 138 6.04 13.70 10.72
C GLN A 138 5.68 13.12 12.09
N PHE A 139 6.10 11.88 12.36
CA PHE A 139 5.66 11.10 13.50
C PHE A 139 6.34 11.50 14.80
N MET A 140 7.67 11.64 14.82
CA MET A 140 8.42 11.88 16.05
C MET A 140 8.07 13.23 16.70
N PRO A 141 8.01 14.36 15.97
CA PRO A 141 7.64 15.64 16.57
C PRO A 141 6.19 15.65 17.06
N THR A 142 5.28 15.12 16.25
CA THR A 142 3.83 15.16 16.53
C THR A 142 3.44 14.22 17.67
N HIS A 143 3.99 13.01 17.70
CA HIS A 143 3.52 11.95 18.60
C HIS A 143 4.45 11.65 19.75
N LEU A 144 5.76 11.88 19.59
CA LEU A 144 6.75 11.64 20.63
C LEU A 144 7.31 12.94 21.24
N GLY A 145 7.05 14.09 20.61
CA GLY A 145 7.48 15.41 21.12
C GLY A 145 8.98 15.65 21.03
N VAL A 146 9.65 14.99 20.10
CA VAL A 146 11.11 15.06 19.90
C VAL A 146 11.44 15.32 18.44
N ASP A 147 12.54 16.01 18.19
CA ASP A 147 13.07 16.24 16.84
C ASP A 147 13.89 15.01 16.41
N PRO A 148 13.54 14.32 15.31
CA PRO A 148 14.32 13.19 14.85
C PRO A 148 15.78 13.52 14.51
N GLN A 149 16.10 14.77 14.12
CA GLN A 149 17.47 15.20 13.86
C GLN A 149 18.33 15.22 15.14
N GLU A 150 17.73 15.48 16.30
CA GLU A 150 18.43 15.51 17.59
C GLU A 150 18.59 14.11 18.21
N GLU A 151 17.75 13.15 17.78
CA GLU A 151 17.63 11.83 18.39
C GLU A 151 18.33 10.73 17.57
N ILE A 152 18.33 10.85 16.24
CA ILE A 152 19.01 9.93 15.33
C ILE A 152 20.46 10.39 15.16
N ASP A 153 21.38 9.43 15.05
CA ASP A 153 22.79 9.70 14.78
C ASP A 153 22.98 10.64 13.58
N GLU A 154 23.93 11.59 13.70
CA GLU A 154 24.11 12.69 12.74
C GLU A 154 24.40 12.17 11.32
N ASP A 155 25.27 11.16 11.18
CA ASP A 155 25.62 10.58 9.90
C ASP A 155 24.45 9.78 9.31
N ALA A 156 23.72 9.05 10.16
CA ALA A 156 22.54 8.31 9.75
C ALA A 156 21.41 9.25 9.29
N TRP A 157 21.20 10.36 9.98
CA TRP A 157 20.21 11.38 9.62
C TRP A 157 20.58 12.06 8.30
N ALA A 158 21.84 12.49 8.13
CA ALA A 158 22.31 13.11 6.90
C ALA A 158 22.13 12.19 5.69
N SER A 159 22.43 10.90 5.84
CA SER A 159 22.24 9.89 4.79
C SER A 159 20.76 9.71 4.41
N LEU A 160 19.85 9.68 5.38
CA LEU A 160 18.41 9.63 5.11
C LEU A 160 17.92 10.87 4.34
N VAL A 161 18.39 12.06 4.72
CA VAL A 161 18.05 13.33 4.06
C VAL A 161 18.50 13.33 2.60
N GLU A 162 19.75 12.92 2.33
CA GLU A 162 20.28 12.83 0.96
C GLU A 162 19.43 11.87 0.11
N GLU A 163 19.11 10.68 0.63
CA GLU A 163 18.27 9.71 -0.09
C GLU A 163 16.86 10.23 -0.36
N LYS A 164 16.28 10.98 0.58
CA LYS A 164 14.97 11.62 0.39
C LYS A 164 15.01 12.66 -0.73
N GLU A 165 16.01 13.53 -0.75
CA GLU A 165 16.15 14.56 -1.78
C GLU A 165 16.28 13.96 -3.18
N ILE A 166 17.10 12.90 -3.31
CA ILE A 166 17.26 12.17 -4.57
C ILE A 166 15.94 11.54 -4.99
N GLU A 167 15.29 10.77 -4.11
CA GLU A 167 14.05 10.07 -4.42
C GLU A 167 12.92 11.06 -4.77
N ASP A 168 12.78 12.18 -4.05
CA ASP A 168 11.78 13.21 -4.33
C ASP A 168 11.97 13.83 -5.71
N HIS A 169 13.22 14.18 -6.05
CA HIS A 169 13.55 14.69 -7.37
C HIS A 169 13.18 13.68 -8.47
N LEU A 170 13.54 12.40 -8.27
CA LEU A 170 13.23 11.34 -9.23
C LEU A 170 11.72 11.11 -9.37
N ARG A 171 10.98 11.08 -8.27
CA ARG A 171 9.51 10.95 -8.25
C ARG A 171 8.84 12.12 -8.95
N ALA A 172 9.29 13.35 -8.71
CA ALA A 172 8.76 14.54 -9.35
C ALA A 172 9.00 14.50 -10.87
N GLU A 173 10.22 14.17 -11.32
CA GLU A 173 10.53 14.06 -12.76
C GLU A 173 9.72 12.95 -13.46
N CYS A 174 9.48 11.85 -12.75
CA CYS A 174 8.64 10.75 -13.18
C CYS A 174 7.17 11.19 -13.30
N ARG A 175 6.60 11.82 -12.26
CA ARG A 175 5.21 12.29 -12.24
C ARG A 175 4.93 13.34 -13.31
N SER A 176 5.85 14.28 -13.51
CA SER A 176 5.72 15.32 -14.52
C SER A 176 5.61 14.78 -15.96
N SER A 177 5.91 13.50 -16.20
CA SER A 177 5.74 12.87 -17.52
C SER A 177 4.30 12.52 -17.88
N TYR A 178 3.39 12.48 -16.90
CA TYR A 178 1.97 12.12 -17.08
C TYR A 178 1.01 13.05 -16.33
N GLU A 179 1.49 14.18 -15.79
CA GLU A 179 0.65 15.20 -15.12
C GLU A 179 -0.41 15.82 -16.04
N ASN A 180 -0.18 15.84 -17.35
CA ASN A 180 -1.09 16.42 -18.35
C ASN A 180 -2.00 15.37 -19.01
N MET A 181 -2.09 14.15 -18.47
CA MET A 181 -3.02 13.14 -19.00
C MET A 181 -4.46 13.51 -18.67
N ASP A 182 -5.33 13.44 -19.68
CA ASP A 182 -6.77 13.60 -19.54
C ASP A 182 -7.37 12.20 -19.31
N GLY A 183 -7.58 11.84 -18.04
CA GLY A 183 -7.95 10.48 -17.66
C GLY A 183 -8.70 10.35 -16.33
N PRO A 184 -9.26 9.17 -16.03
CA PRO A 184 -9.83 8.89 -14.71
C PRO A 184 -8.79 9.08 -13.61
N GLU A 185 -9.14 9.81 -12.56
CA GLU A 185 -8.24 10.06 -11.43
C GLU A 185 -7.80 8.75 -10.78
N ALA A 186 -8.70 7.77 -10.66
CA ALA A 186 -8.43 6.44 -10.13
C ALA A 186 -7.29 5.70 -10.87
N LEU A 187 -7.15 5.88 -12.18
CA LEU A 187 -6.07 5.27 -12.97
C LEU A 187 -4.72 5.84 -12.55
N LEU A 188 -4.60 7.17 -12.52
CA LEU A 188 -3.35 7.84 -12.16
C LEU A 188 -3.00 7.61 -10.69
N GLU A 189 -3.99 7.58 -9.80
CA GLU A 189 -3.78 7.28 -8.38
C GLU A 189 -3.33 5.83 -8.17
N ALA A 190 -3.89 4.86 -8.91
CA ALA A 190 -3.41 3.48 -8.87
C ALA A 190 -1.94 3.39 -9.30
N VAL A 191 -1.55 4.05 -10.40
CA VAL A 191 -0.15 4.06 -10.87
C VAL A 191 0.79 4.72 -9.86
N LYS A 192 0.40 5.87 -9.26
CA LYS A 192 1.21 6.55 -8.24
C LYS A 192 1.36 5.72 -6.97
N LYS A 193 0.31 5.02 -6.56
CA LYS A 193 0.25 4.29 -5.28
C LYS A 193 0.90 2.91 -5.35
N GLU A 194 0.59 2.13 -6.38
CA GLU A 194 1.09 0.76 -6.54
C GLU A 194 2.47 0.73 -7.22
N GLY A 195 2.76 1.71 -8.07
CA GLY A 195 4.05 1.84 -8.74
C GLY A 195 4.28 0.77 -9.83
N CYS A 196 5.52 0.31 -9.95
CA CYS A 196 5.91 -0.67 -10.95
C CYS A 196 5.43 -2.10 -10.62
N PRO A 197 4.81 -2.84 -11.54
CA PRO A 197 4.35 -4.20 -11.26
C PRO A 197 5.48 -5.23 -11.13
N GLN A 198 6.68 -4.93 -11.62
CA GLN A 198 7.85 -5.80 -11.48
C GLN A 198 8.63 -5.53 -10.18
N CYS A 199 8.69 -4.26 -9.80
CA CYS A 199 9.70 -3.78 -8.89
C CYS A 199 9.10 -2.82 -7.84
N SER A 200 7.78 -2.61 -7.81
CA SER A 200 7.07 -1.80 -6.80
C SER A 200 7.56 -0.36 -6.57
N SER A 201 8.58 0.10 -7.30
CA SER A 201 9.09 1.45 -7.21
C SER A 201 8.04 2.42 -7.72
N GLN A 202 7.87 3.54 -7.00
CA GLN A 202 7.01 4.65 -7.40
C GLN A 202 7.63 5.52 -8.50
N LEU A 203 8.84 5.18 -8.97
CA LEU A 203 9.54 5.86 -10.07
C LEU A 203 8.98 5.42 -11.43
N VAL A 204 7.66 5.50 -11.59
CA VAL A 204 6.94 5.21 -12.84
C VAL A 204 6.86 6.48 -13.65
N ARG A 205 7.15 6.41 -14.94
CA ARG A 205 7.03 7.51 -15.90
C ARG A 205 6.30 7.04 -17.14
N GLN A 206 5.69 7.97 -17.85
CA GLN A 206 5.26 7.77 -19.22
C GLN A 206 6.45 7.99 -20.17
N LEU A 207 6.58 7.12 -21.19
CA LEU A 207 7.60 7.20 -22.22
C LEU A 207 7.36 8.34 -23.22
N ASP A 208 6.11 8.53 -23.65
CA ASP A 208 5.72 9.64 -24.52
C ASP A 208 5.14 10.81 -23.73
N ARG A 209 5.97 11.79 -23.39
CA ARG A 209 5.54 12.99 -22.62
C ARG A 209 4.47 13.85 -23.32
N GLN A 210 4.23 13.66 -24.61
CA GLN A 210 3.21 14.40 -25.35
C GLN A 210 1.87 13.67 -25.38
N ASN A 211 1.83 12.39 -24.99
CA ASN A 211 0.60 11.63 -24.93
C ASN A 211 -0.29 12.14 -23.79
N THR A 212 -1.51 12.53 -24.13
CA THR A 212 -2.55 12.95 -23.19
C THR A 212 -3.60 11.87 -22.95
N ASN A 213 -3.61 10.77 -23.73
CA ASN A 213 -4.56 9.68 -23.57
C ASN A 213 -3.99 8.58 -22.65
N PRO A 214 -4.50 8.39 -21.43
CA PRO A 214 -3.96 7.40 -20.48
C PRO A 214 -4.08 5.96 -21.00
N PHE A 215 -5.09 5.64 -21.80
CA PHE A 215 -5.32 4.28 -22.30
C PHE A 215 -4.30 3.86 -23.38
N GLU A 216 -3.64 4.84 -24.01
CA GLU A 216 -2.54 4.65 -24.96
C GLU A 216 -1.17 4.80 -24.30
N ALA A 217 -1.12 5.05 -22.99
CA ALA A 217 0.12 5.28 -22.28
C ALA A 217 1.08 4.09 -22.37
N GLN A 218 2.36 4.42 -22.48
CA GLN A 218 3.47 3.47 -22.36
C GLN A 218 4.22 3.81 -21.08
N TRP A 219 4.09 2.95 -20.08
CA TRP A 219 4.68 3.12 -18.77
C TRP A 219 6.08 2.54 -18.74
N ALA A 220 6.97 3.18 -17.99
CA ALA A 220 8.31 2.68 -17.74
C ALA A 220 8.74 2.97 -16.31
N CYS A 221 9.42 2.02 -15.69
CA CYS A 221 10.02 2.20 -14.38
C CYS A 221 11.47 2.66 -14.51
N ARG A 222 11.82 3.75 -13.83
CA ARG A 222 13.20 4.25 -13.80
C ARG A 222 14.13 3.37 -12.96
N ALA A 223 13.61 2.68 -11.94
CA ALA A 223 14.40 1.85 -11.04
C ALA A 223 14.88 0.56 -11.71
N CYS A 224 13.96 -0.22 -12.29
CA CYS A 224 14.28 -1.53 -12.87
C CYS A 224 14.31 -1.57 -14.40
N GLY A 225 13.88 -0.49 -15.07
CA GLY A 225 13.81 -0.42 -16.54
C GLY A 225 12.63 -1.15 -17.19
N HIS A 226 11.75 -1.80 -16.41
CA HIS A 226 10.54 -2.45 -16.95
C HIS A 226 9.66 -1.44 -17.68
N SER A 227 9.12 -1.82 -18.84
CA SER A 227 8.17 -1.01 -19.60
C SER A 227 7.07 -1.87 -20.19
N SER A 228 5.84 -1.38 -20.17
CA SER A 228 4.70 -2.02 -20.84
C SER A 228 3.58 -1.02 -21.14
N SER A 229 2.55 -1.48 -21.87
CA SER A 229 1.36 -0.68 -22.19
C SER A 229 0.51 -0.42 -20.94
N ASN A 230 -0.39 0.56 -21.02
CA ASN A 230 -1.38 0.81 -19.97
C ASN A 230 -2.16 -0.45 -19.59
N GLN A 231 -2.59 -1.22 -20.60
CA GLN A 231 -3.36 -2.45 -20.38
C GLN A 231 -2.60 -3.47 -19.51
N GLU A 232 -1.37 -3.84 -19.89
CA GLU A 232 -0.56 -4.80 -19.13
C GLU A 232 -0.17 -4.26 -17.75
N TRP A 233 0.13 -2.95 -17.67
CA TRP A 233 0.54 -2.34 -16.41
C TRP A 233 -0.60 -2.34 -15.40
N LEU A 234 -1.79 -1.88 -15.80
CA LEU A 234 -2.98 -1.76 -14.95
C LEU A 234 -3.52 -3.13 -14.54
N GLY A 235 -3.56 -4.10 -15.47
CA GLY A 235 -3.97 -5.48 -15.17
C GLY A 235 -3.14 -6.13 -14.05
N ARG A 236 -1.88 -5.71 -13.88
CA ARG A 236 -0.99 -6.23 -12.83
C ARG A 236 -1.05 -5.47 -11.50
N ILE A 237 -1.46 -4.20 -11.50
CA ILE A 237 -1.47 -3.38 -10.28
C ILE A 237 -2.87 -3.26 -9.65
N LEU A 238 -3.95 -3.26 -10.45
CA LEU A 238 -5.30 -3.06 -9.94
C LEU A 238 -5.79 -4.17 -8.99
N PRO A 239 -5.49 -5.47 -9.23
CA PRO A 239 -5.86 -6.51 -8.26
C PRO A 239 -5.27 -6.27 -6.87
N ASN A 240 -4.02 -5.79 -6.80
CA ASN A 240 -3.39 -5.41 -5.54
C ASN A 240 -4.00 -4.14 -4.94
N HIS A 241 -4.31 -3.15 -5.78
CA HIS A 241 -4.94 -1.90 -5.37
C HIS A 241 -6.29 -2.12 -4.69
N PHE A 242 -7.12 -3.01 -5.25
CA PHE A 242 -8.48 -3.29 -4.78
C PHE A 242 -8.58 -4.48 -3.81
N ALA A 243 -7.51 -5.25 -3.59
CA ALA A 243 -7.52 -6.45 -2.74
C ALA A 243 -8.21 -6.25 -1.37
N GLY A 244 -7.98 -5.11 -0.72
CA GLY A 244 -8.62 -4.79 0.56
C GLY A 244 -10.13 -4.57 0.44
N ALA A 245 -10.57 -3.91 -0.61
CA ALA A 245 -11.99 -3.65 -0.89
C ALA A 245 -12.71 -4.94 -1.33
N SER A 246 -12.10 -5.75 -2.20
CA SER A 246 -12.62 -7.07 -2.60
C SER A 246 -12.75 -8.02 -1.40
N PHE A 247 -11.76 -8.05 -0.50
CA PHE A 247 -11.86 -8.83 0.74
C PHE A 247 -13.05 -8.40 1.62
N LEU A 248 -13.28 -7.08 1.75
CA LEU A 248 -14.41 -6.55 2.51
C LEU A 248 -15.75 -6.89 1.84
N ALA A 249 -15.84 -6.78 0.51
CA ALA A 249 -17.02 -7.15 -0.26
C ALA A 249 -17.39 -8.61 0.00
N VAL A 250 -16.44 -9.54 -0.15
CA VAL A 250 -16.66 -10.98 0.13
C VAL A 250 -17.11 -11.21 1.57
N LYS A 251 -16.45 -10.57 2.55
CA LYS A 251 -16.78 -10.74 3.98
C LYS A 251 -18.19 -10.25 4.33
N HIS A 252 -18.67 -9.23 3.63
CA HIS A 252 -19.97 -8.60 3.89
C HIS A 252 -21.06 -8.99 2.88
N GLY A 253 -20.76 -9.88 1.93
CA GLY A 253 -21.69 -10.29 0.87
C GLY A 253 -22.03 -9.17 -0.12
N GLY A 254 -21.13 -8.20 -0.28
CA GLY A 254 -21.22 -7.12 -1.25
C GLY A 254 -20.62 -7.50 -2.62
N PRO A 255 -20.88 -6.71 -3.67
CA PRO A 255 -20.28 -6.89 -4.98
C PRO A 255 -18.78 -6.57 -4.96
N ASP A 256 -17.99 -7.29 -5.75
CA ASP A 256 -16.57 -6.98 -5.92
C ASP A 256 -16.43 -5.63 -6.64
N PRO A 257 -15.60 -4.69 -6.16
CA PRO A 257 -15.35 -3.42 -6.86
C PRO A 257 -14.64 -3.57 -8.21
N LEU A 258 -13.96 -4.71 -8.44
CA LEU A 258 -13.13 -4.97 -9.61
C LEU A 258 -13.60 -6.23 -10.34
N GLU A 259 -13.63 -6.18 -11.67
CA GLU A 259 -13.98 -7.33 -12.51
C GLU A 259 -13.13 -7.42 -13.77
N THR A 260 -13.12 -8.60 -14.40
CA THR A 260 -12.46 -8.84 -15.69
C THR A 260 -13.17 -8.09 -16.81
N CYS A 261 -12.43 -7.28 -17.55
CA CYS A 261 -12.95 -6.55 -18.68
C CYS A 261 -13.18 -7.48 -19.89
N PRO A 262 -14.37 -7.46 -20.52
CA PRO A 262 -14.66 -8.34 -21.65
C PRO A 262 -13.89 -7.99 -22.94
N GLU A 263 -13.43 -6.75 -23.11
CA GLU A 263 -12.70 -6.32 -24.31
C GLU A 263 -11.21 -6.64 -24.25
N CYS A 264 -10.60 -6.56 -23.07
CA CYS A 264 -9.14 -6.66 -22.93
C CYS A 264 -8.66 -7.81 -22.02
N ASP A 265 -9.59 -8.55 -21.40
CA ASP A 265 -9.36 -9.71 -20.52
C ASP A 265 -8.52 -9.43 -19.26
N GLU A 266 -8.28 -8.15 -18.95
CA GLU A 266 -7.60 -7.73 -17.72
C GLU A 266 -8.61 -7.54 -16.58
N GLU A 267 -8.22 -7.88 -15.36
CA GLU A 267 -8.95 -7.58 -14.12
C GLU A 267 -8.83 -6.08 -13.81
N ALA A 268 -9.54 -5.26 -14.59
CA ALA A 268 -9.35 -3.82 -14.66
C ALA A 268 -10.66 -3.02 -14.87
N TYR A 269 -11.82 -3.68 -14.88
CA TYR A 269 -13.11 -2.99 -14.89
C TYR A 269 -13.48 -2.54 -13.48
N VAL A 270 -13.56 -1.23 -13.25
CA VAL A 270 -13.88 -0.67 -11.94
C VAL A 270 -15.33 -0.18 -11.94
N TYR A 271 -16.15 -0.78 -11.08
CA TYR A 271 -17.59 -0.49 -11.02
C TYR A 271 -17.92 0.96 -10.66
N GLU A 272 -17.14 1.57 -9.78
CA GLU A 272 -17.31 2.97 -9.37
C GLU A 272 -17.06 3.93 -10.54
N GLU A 273 -16.08 3.61 -11.40
CA GLU A 273 -15.73 4.38 -12.59
C GLU A 273 -16.61 4.03 -13.80
N GLN A 274 -17.37 2.93 -13.72
CA GLN A 274 -18.16 2.35 -14.82
C GLN A 274 -17.35 2.12 -16.11
N MET A 275 -16.05 1.85 -15.96
CA MET A 275 -15.15 1.65 -17.08
C MET A 275 -13.96 0.75 -16.74
N CYS A 276 -13.35 0.21 -17.79
CA CYS A 276 -12.06 -0.45 -17.71
C CYS A 276 -10.92 0.57 -17.71
N LEU A 277 -10.17 0.63 -16.61
CA LEU A 277 -9.01 1.52 -16.50
C LEU A 277 -7.81 1.06 -17.34
N ALA A 278 -7.81 -0.18 -17.84
CA ALA A 278 -6.77 -0.71 -18.71
C ALA A 278 -6.95 -0.29 -20.19
N CYS A 279 -8.17 -0.39 -20.73
CA CYS A 279 -8.44 -0.16 -22.15
C CYS A 279 -9.48 0.94 -22.47
N GLY A 280 -10.13 1.52 -21.46
CA GLY A 280 -11.16 2.55 -21.63
C GLY A 280 -12.54 2.03 -22.03
N TYR A 281 -12.79 0.72 -21.97
CA TYR A 281 -14.12 0.16 -22.24
C TYR A 281 -15.15 0.64 -21.21
N GLU A 282 -16.22 1.26 -21.69
CA GLU A 282 -17.39 1.64 -20.88
C GLU A 282 -18.53 0.67 -21.16
N HIS A 283 -19.13 0.10 -20.11
CA HIS A 283 -20.29 -0.75 -20.27
C HIS A 283 -21.54 0.11 -20.49
N GLN A 284 -22.16 -0.02 -21.67
CA GLN A 284 -23.44 0.62 -21.93
C GLN A 284 -24.54 -0.15 -21.22
N ALA A 285 -25.21 0.50 -20.27
CA ALA A 285 -26.37 -0.08 -19.59
C ALA A 285 -27.43 -0.51 -20.62
N ARG A 286 -27.61 -1.82 -20.75
CA ARG A 286 -28.65 -2.45 -21.57
C ARG A 286 -29.61 -3.20 -20.66
N GLU A 287 -30.84 -3.38 -21.13
CA GLU A 287 -31.85 -4.16 -20.42
C GLU A 287 -32.26 -5.36 -21.27
N CYS A 288 -32.57 -6.47 -20.60
CA CYS A 288 -33.11 -7.65 -21.25
C CYS A 288 -34.40 -7.30 -21.99
N LEU A 289 -34.49 -7.64 -23.28
CA LEU A 289 -35.68 -7.37 -24.11
C LEU A 289 -36.96 -8.08 -23.66
N VAL A 290 -36.88 -9.04 -22.73
CA VAL A 290 -38.02 -9.84 -22.25
C VAL A 290 -38.51 -9.37 -20.88
N CYS A 291 -37.61 -9.13 -19.93
CA CYS A 291 -37.97 -8.80 -18.55
C CYS A 291 -37.49 -7.43 -18.08
N SER A 292 -36.80 -6.66 -18.93
CA SER A 292 -36.24 -5.34 -18.62
C SER A 292 -35.26 -5.32 -17.44
N VAL A 293 -34.72 -6.48 -17.03
CA VAL A 293 -33.64 -6.53 -16.04
C VAL A 293 -32.35 -6.01 -16.69
N PRO A 294 -31.58 -5.13 -16.02
CA PRO A 294 -30.29 -4.67 -16.51
C PRO A 294 -29.36 -5.86 -16.79
N LEU A 295 -28.68 -5.81 -17.93
CA LEU A 295 -27.65 -6.79 -18.31
C LEU A 295 -26.33 -6.41 -17.66
N GLY A 296 -25.64 -7.40 -17.12
CA GLY A 296 -24.31 -7.24 -16.51
C GLY A 296 -23.17 -7.27 -17.53
N LEU A 297 -21.94 -7.19 -17.03
CA LEU A 297 -20.73 -7.36 -17.83
C LEU A 297 -20.62 -8.76 -18.44
N ASP A 298 -21.14 -9.78 -17.75
CA ASP A 298 -21.23 -11.17 -18.22
C ASP A 298 -22.25 -11.37 -19.36
N GLU A 299 -23.04 -10.34 -19.64
CA GLU A 299 -24.10 -10.28 -20.65
C GLU A 299 -23.89 -9.10 -21.62
N TYR A 300 -22.65 -8.59 -21.73
CA TYR A 300 -22.35 -7.33 -22.45
C TYR A 300 -22.63 -7.37 -23.96
N ASP A 301 -22.48 -8.53 -24.60
CA ASP A 301 -22.78 -8.76 -26.02
C ASP A 301 -24.19 -9.32 -26.25
N GLU A 302 -24.95 -9.52 -25.16
CA GLU A 302 -26.27 -10.13 -25.21
C GLU A 302 -27.40 -9.09 -25.33
N VAL A 303 -28.56 -9.58 -25.80
CA VAL A 303 -29.80 -8.80 -25.88
C VAL A 303 -30.86 -9.29 -24.88
N ILE A 304 -30.60 -10.42 -24.23
CA ILE A 304 -31.48 -11.04 -23.24
C ILE A 304 -30.64 -11.58 -22.09
N CYS A 305 -31.19 -11.57 -20.86
CA CYS A 305 -30.44 -12.07 -19.72
C CYS A 305 -30.21 -13.58 -19.82
N SER A 306 -29.20 -14.06 -19.13
CA SER A 306 -28.75 -15.45 -18.99
C SER A 306 -29.89 -16.43 -18.76
N TYR A 307 -30.89 -16.07 -17.95
CA TYR A 307 -32.11 -16.86 -17.76
C TYR A 307 -32.91 -17.03 -19.06
N HIS A 308 -33.21 -15.93 -19.77
CA HIS A 308 -33.97 -15.98 -21.01
C HIS A 308 -33.15 -16.60 -22.16
N ARG A 309 -31.83 -16.43 -22.17
CA ARG A 309 -30.91 -17.15 -23.08
C ARG A 309 -31.01 -18.65 -22.88
N HIS A 310 -30.91 -19.13 -21.64
CA HIS A 310 -31.04 -20.54 -21.30
C HIS A 310 -32.41 -21.12 -21.73
N ILE A 311 -33.50 -20.38 -21.52
CA ILE A 311 -34.85 -20.80 -21.97
C ILE A 311 -34.92 -20.88 -23.50
N ALA A 312 -34.38 -19.89 -24.22
CA ALA A 312 -34.38 -19.87 -25.68
C ALA A 312 -33.58 -21.02 -26.30
N GLU A 313 -32.42 -21.36 -25.73
CA GLU A 313 -31.60 -22.50 -26.15
C GLU A 313 -32.35 -23.83 -25.96
N LYS A 314 -33.00 -24.01 -24.80
CA LYS A 314 -33.76 -25.22 -24.49
C LYS A 314 -34.94 -25.46 -25.44
N GLU A 315 -35.62 -24.39 -25.87
CA GLU A 315 -36.71 -24.50 -26.85
C GLU A 315 -36.21 -24.65 -28.29
N ARG A 316 -34.97 -24.23 -28.60
CA ARG A 316 -34.35 -24.45 -29.93
C ARG A 316 -33.96 -25.93 -30.15
N ASP A 317 -33.59 -26.63 -29.10
CA ASP A 317 -33.15 -28.04 -29.15
C ASP A 317 -34.33 -29.05 -29.10
N ARG A 318 -35.57 -28.56 -29.16
CA ARG A 318 -36.81 -29.34 -29.06
C ARG A 318 -37.52 -29.45 -30.42
#